data_AF-A0A947DYK2-F1
#
_entry.id   AF-A0A947DYK2-F1
#
_cell.length_a   1.000
_cell.length_b   1.000
_cell.length_c   1.000
_cell.angle_alpha   90.00
_cell.angle_beta   90.00
_cell.angle_gamma   90.00
#
_symmetry.space_group_name_H-M   'P 1'
#
loop_
_entity.id
_entity.type
_entity.pdbx_description
1 polymer ?
#
loop_
_entity_poly.entity_id
_entity_poly.type
_entity_poly.pdbx_seq_one_letter_code
_entity_poly.pdbx_strand_id
1 'polypeptide(L)'
;ALRDRSVLIIQGRGDKVVTPATAQALAKACGGRLWLTASQSHAGTLHEALPLYITRVVDYFCQHLQPQRNESVMVPGLAPAWQAASA
;
A
#
# COMPACT_ATOMS: atom_id res chain seq x y z
N ALA A 1 14.91 1.87 11.74
CA ALA A 1 14.51 3.28 11.54
C ALA A 1 13.43 3.33 10.46
N LEU A 2 12.26 3.92 10.76
CA LEU A 2 11.18 4.14 9.77
C LEU A 2 11.31 5.49 9.05
N ARG A 3 12.19 6.36 9.54
CA ARG A 3 12.55 7.62 8.90
C ARG A 3 13.07 7.32 7.49
N ASP A 4 12.60 8.08 6.50
CA ASP A 4 12.90 7.96 5.06
C ASP A 4 12.27 6.76 4.34
N ARG A 5 11.31 6.06 4.97
CA ARG A 5 10.48 5.06 4.29
C ARG A 5 9.06 5.56 4.10
N SER A 6 8.46 5.19 2.98
CA SER A 6 7.03 5.39 2.76
C SER A 6 6.24 4.55 3.76
N VAL A 7 5.60 5.21 4.75
CA VAL A 7 4.76 4.55 5.76
C VAL A 7 3.29 4.97 5.64
N LEU A 8 2.39 3.98 5.60
CA LEU A 8 0.94 4.12 5.80
C LEU A 8 0.56 3.50 7.15
N ILE A 9 -0.16 4.26 7.97
CA ILE A 9 -0.70 3.81 9.26
C ILE A 9 -2.22 3.84 9.16
N ILE A 10 -2.86 2.74 9.53
CA ILE A 10 -4.32 2.59 9.56
C ILE A 10 -4.71 2.36 11.02
N GLN A 11 -5.63 3.17 11.54
CA GLN A 11 -5.95 3.19 12.97
C GLN A 11 -7.45 3.39 13.18
N GLY A 12 -8.07 2.54 14.00
CA GLY A 12 -9.46 2.73 14.46
C GLY A 12 -9.56 3.88 15.48
N ARG A 13 -10.57 4.74 15.34
CA ARG A 13 -10.82 5.87 16.26
C ARG A 13 -11.13 5.43 17.70
N GLY A 14 -11.81 4.30 17.88
CA GLY A 14 -12.16 3.78 19.21
C GLY A 14 -11.22 2.70 19.74
N ASP A 15 -10.07 2.49 19.11
CA ASP A 15 -9.08 1.52 19.59
C ASP A 15 -8.58 1.87 20.99
N LYS A 16 -8.75 0.92 21.91
CA LYS A 16 -8.33 1.02 23.32
C LYS A 16 -7.07 0.20 23.63
N VAL A 17 -6.61 -0.63 22.69
CA VAL A 17 -5.37 -1.42 22.83
C VAL A 17 -4.19 -0.56 22.42
N VAL A 18 -4.28 0.09 21.25
CA VAL A 18 -3.31 1.09 20.79
C VAL A 18 -4.07 2.37 20.49
N THR A 19 -3.93 3.38 21.35
CA THR A 19 -4.73 4.60 21.22
C THR A 19 -4.40 5.37 19.93
N PRO A 20 -5.37 6.13 19.37
CA PRO A 20 -5.12 6.99 18.22
C PRO A 20 -3.96 7.98 18.39
N ALA A 21 -3.69 8.42 19.62
CA ALA A 21 -2.57 9.30 19.93
C ALA A 21 -1.22 8.65 19.60
N THR A 22 -1.06 7.34 19.83
CA THR A 22 0.15 6.58 19.48
C THR A 22 0.36 6.57 17.97
N ALA A 23 -0.69 6.31 17.20
CA ALA A 23 -0.63 6.31 15.72
C ALA A 23 -0.28 7.70 15.16
N GLN A 24 -0.84 8.76 15.74
CA GLN A 24 -0.52 10.15 15.39
C GLN A 24 0.94 10.49 15.68
N ALA A 25 1.44 10.11 16.86
CA ALA A 25 2.84 10.31 17.24
C ALA A 25 3.79 9.58 16.29
N LEU A 26 3.47 8.33 15.92
CA LEU A 26 4.26 7.54 14.99
C LEU A 26 4.27 8.18 13.59
N ALA A 27 3.09 8.56 13.06
CA ALA A 27 2.97 9.23 11.77
C ALA A 27 3.82 10.50 11.72
N LYS A 28 3.77 11.32 12.78
CA LYS A 28 4.60 12.53 12.88
C LYS A 28 6.09 12.19 12.92
N ALA A 29 6.50 11.17 13.68
CA ALA A 29 7.90 10.82 13.85
C ALA A 29 8.56 10.28 12.57
N CYS A 30 7.79 9.58 11.71
CA CYS A 30 8.30 9.03 10.45
C CYS A 30 7.92 9.85 9.21
N GLY A 31 7.11 10.90 9.32
CA GLY A 31 6.55 11.61 8.15
C GLY A 31 5.53 10.77 7.36
N GLY A 32 4.92 9.77 8.02
CA GLY A 32 4.01 8.82 7.40
C GLY A 32 2.58 9.36 7.25
N ARG A 33 1.80 8.68 6.40
CA ARG A 33 0.36 8.97 6.21
C ARG A 33 -0.45 8.21 7.25
N LEU A 34 -1.36 8.91 7.93
CA LEU A 34 -2.30 8.31 8.88
C LEU A 34 -3.72 8.33 8.32
N TRP A 35 -4.38 7.18 8.32
CA TRP A 35 -5.82 7.06 8.14
C TRP A 35 -6.48 6.66 9.46
N LEU A 36 -7.20 7.62 10.05
CA LEU A 36 -8.11 7.36 11.18
C LEU A 36 -9.46 6.90 10.66
N THR A 37 -9.85 5.68 10.99
CA THR A 37 -11.09 5.05 10.51
C THR A 37 -12.22 5.24 11.53
N ALA A 38 -13.47 5.03 11.10
CA ALA A 38 -14.62 5.09 12.02
C ALA A 38 -14.67 3.91 13.01
N SER A 39 -13.80 2.92 12.86
CA SER A 39 -13.84 1.69 13.67
C SER A 39 -13.65 1.96 15.15
N GLN A 40 -14.42 1.24 15.96
CA GLN A 40 -14.41 1.33 17.41
C GLN A 40 -13.57 0.22 18.08
N SER A 41 -12.89 -0.60 17.29
CA SER A 41 -12.09 -1.71 17.80
C SER A 41 -10.68 -1.74 17.18
N HIS A 42 -9.78 -2.52 17.78
CA HIS A 42 -8.38 -2.61 17.39
C HIS A 42 -8.20 -3.15 15.95
N ALA A 43 -8.93 -4.23 15.61
CA ALA A 43 -8.86 -4.86 14.29
C ALA A 43 -10.09 -4.56 13.39
N GLY A 44 -11.03 -3.75 13.87
CA GLY A 44 -12.36 -3.64 13.25
C GLY A 44 -12.35 -3.06 11.85
N THR A 45 -11.38 -2.20 11.50
CA THR A 45 -11.30 -1.62 10.15
C THR A 45 -11.25 -2.68 9.05
N LEU A 46 -10.52 -3.78 9.28
CA LEU A 46 -10.41 -4.87 8.32
C LEU A 46 -11.76 -5.58 8.10
N HIS A 47 -12.60 -5.68 9.13
CA HIS A 47 -13.88 -6.38 9.08
C HIS A 47 -15.04 -5.46 8.66
N GLU A 48 -15.08 -4.25 9.21
CA GLU A 48 -16.17 -3.28 9.06
C GLU A 48 -16.12 -2.54 7.71
N ALA A 49 -14.93 -2.42 7.10
CA ALA A 49 -14.71 -1.64 5.89
C ALA A 49 -13.73 -2.33 4.91
N LEU A 50 -13.80 -3.66 4.79
CA LEU A 50 -12.85 -4.46 4.01
C LEU A 50 -12.59 -3.93 2.59
N PRO A 51 -13.61 -3.58 1.77
CA PRO A 51 -13.35 -3.08 0.42
C PRO A 51 -12.53 -1.79 0.43
N LEU A 52 -12.86 -0.84 1.31
CA LEU A 52 -12.14 0.42 1.44
C LEU A 52 -10.73 0.21 1.99
N TYR A 53 -10.56 -0.71 2.93
CA TYR A 53 -9.26 -1.11 3.45
C TYR A 53 -8.35 -1.60 2.32
N ILE A 54 -8.84 -2.53 1.50
CA ILE A 54 -8.13 -3.07 0.34
C ILE A 54 -7.75 -1.94 -0.62
N THR A 55 -8.71 -1.10 -1.03
CA THR A 55 -8.46 0.02 -1.94
C THR A 55 -7.36 0.93 -1.41
N ARG A 56 -7.43 1.36 -0.14
CA ARG A 56 -6.44 2.27 0.45
C ARG A 56 -5.04 1.67 0.50
N VAL A 57 -4.94 0.38 0.81
CA VAL A 57 -3.66 -0.34 0.85
C VAL A 57 -3.08 -0.50 -0.56
N VAL A 58 -3.89 -0.94 -1.53
CA VAL A 58 -3.45 -1.12 -2.92
C VAL A 58 -3.04 0.21 -3.55
N ASP A 59 -3.86 1.26 -3.42
CA ASP A 59 -3.54 2.59 -3.93
C ASP A 59 -2.21 3.10 -3.37
N TYR A 60 -2.00 2.88 -2.06
CA TYR A 60 -0.77 3.27 -1.41
C TYR A 60 0.43 2.50 -1.96
N PHE A 61 0.31 1.19 -2.18
CA PHE A 61 1.36 0.41 -2.81
C PHE A 61 1.61 0.85 -4.25
N CYS A 62 0.58 1.03 -5.08
CA CYS A 62 0.72 1.51 -6.46
C CYS A 62 1.43 2.86 -6.55
N GLN A 63 1.25 3.75 -5.57
CA GLN A 63 1.92 5.06 -5.53
C GLN A 63 3.42 4.97 -5.22
N HIS A 64 3.86 3.94 -4.49
CA HIS A 64 5.23 3.88 -3.94
C HIS A 64 6.06 2.72 -4.51
N LEU A 65 5.41 1.68 -5.01
CA LEU A 65 6.03 0.66 -5.82
C LEU A 65 5.91 1.14 -7.27
N GLN A 66 6.97 1.75 -7.79
CA GLN A 66 7.07 1.93 -9.24
C GLN A 66 6.86 0.57 -9.91
N PRO A 67 6.18 0.48 -11.08
CA PRO A 67 6.45 -0.65 -11.95
C PRO A 67 7.94 -0.64 -12.19
N GLN A 68 8.64 -1.71 -11.83
CA GLN A 68 10.02 -1.86 -12.25
C GLN A 68 10.04 -1.65 -13.76
N ARG A 69 10.69 -0.56 -14.16
CA ARG A 69 10.88 -0.15 -15.55
C ARG A 69 11.42 -1.37 -16.32
N ASN A 70 10.68 -1.80 -17.35
CA ASN A 70 11.06 -2.78 -18.38
C ASN A 70 12.52 -3.21 -18.30
N GLU A 71 12.81 -4.30 -17.59
CA GLU A 71 13.80 -5.20 -18.14
C GLU A 71 13.08 -5.89 -19.30
N SER A 72 13.32 -5.39 -20.52
CA SER A 72 13.26 -6.27 -21.67
C SER A 72 14.15 -7.44 -21.29
N VAL A 73 13.54 -8.55 -20.91
CA VAL A 73 14.24 -9.82 -20.84
C VAL A 73 14.63 -10.10 -22.29
N MET A 74 15.79 -9.59 -22.70
CA MET A 74 16.51 -10.16 -23.82
C MET A 74 16.97 -11.52 -23.32
N VAL A 75 16.08 -12.51 -23.46
CA VAL A 75 16.50 -13.90 -23.48
C VAL A 75 17.32 -14.04 -24.77
N PRO A 76 18.64 -14.32 -24.72
CA PRO A 76 19.35 -14.71 -25.91
C PRO A 76 18.71 -16.01 -26.41
N GLY A 77 17.99 -15.96 -27.53
CA GLY A 77 17.44 -17.15 -28.19
C GLY A 77 15.92 -17.26 -28.33
N LEU A 78 15.12 -16.28 -27.89
CA LEU A 78 13.68 -16.25 -28.23
C LEU A 78 13.35 -14.99 -29.05
N ALA A 79 13.37 -15.15 -30.37
CA ALA A 79 12.75 -14.19 -31.27
C ALA A 79 11.23 -14.15 -31.03
N PRO A 80 10.58 -12.98 -31.03
CA PRO A 80 9.14 -12.89 -30.88
C PRO A 80 8.46 -13.49 -32.13
N ALA A 81 7.70 -14.57 -31.93
CA ALA A 81 6.92 -15.25 -32.96
C ALA A 81 5.64 -14.46 -33.31
N TRP A 82 5.76 -13.21 -33.76
CA TRP A 82 4.65 -12.45 -34.33
C TRP A 82 5.13 -11.61 -35.51
N GLN A 83 5.59 -12.30 -36.55
CA GLN A 83 5.50 -11.83 -37.93
C GLN A 83 4.97 -12.97 -38.79
N ALA A 84 3.66 -13.16 -38.76
CA ALA A 84 2.94 -13.91 -39.78
C ALA A 84 1.50 -13.41 -39.83
N ALA A 85 1.28 -12.36 -40.62
CA ALA A 85 0.12 -12.21 -41.50
C ALA A 85 0.19 -10.85 -42.21
N SER A 86 0.94 -10.80 -43.32
CA SER A 86 0.61 -9.96 -44.45
C SER A 86 0.58 -10.86 -45.68
N ALA A 87 -0.63 -11.23 -46.11
CA ALA A 87 -0.97 -11.61 -47.48
C ALA A 87 -2.48 -11.41 -47.63
#